data_AF-A0A0P7BK13-F1
#
_entry.id   AF-A0A0P7BK13-F1
#
_cell.length_a   1.000
_cell.length_b   1.000
_cell.length_c   1.000
_cell.angle_alpha   90.00
_cell.angle_beta   90.00
_cell.angle_gamma   90.00
#
_symmetry.space_group_name_H-M   'P 1'
#
loop_
_entity.id
_entity.type
_entity.pdbx_description
1 polymer ?
#
loop_
_entity_poly.entity_id
_entity_poly.type
_entity_poly.pdbx_seq_one_letter_code
_entity_poly.pdbx_strand_id
1 'polypeptide(L)' 'MKVKTFIPAEYIQDVIEMSRDVFSEKEELEFLKSCLFYLQEGFNSQQAIEMSMVDYLVDM' A
#
# COMPACT_ATOMS: atom_id res chain seq x y z
N MET A 1 17.85 4.39 15.66
CA MET A 1 17.32 3.03 15.85
C MET A 1 16.11 2.92 14.92
N LYS A 2 16.12 2.09 13.86
CA LYS A 2 14.89 1.87 13.07
C LYS A 2 13.91 1.11 13.97
N VAL A 3 12.84 1.77 14.39
CA VAL A 3 11.77 1.11 15.13
C VAL A 3 11.18 0.04 14.21
N LYS A 4 11.11 -1.21 14.69
CA LYS A 4 10.42 -2.25 13.92
C LYS A 4 8.93 -2.01 14.07
N THR A 5 8.29 -1.51 13.02
CA THR A 5 6.82 -1.42 12.95
C THR A 5 6.26 -2.82 12.76
N PHE A 6 5.37 -3.24 13.64
CA PHE A 6 4.59 -4.46 13.44
C PHE A 6 3.45 -4.15 12.49
N ILE A 7 3.37 -4.87 11.37
CA ILE A 7 2.27 -4.77 10.42
C ILE A 7 1.53 -6.11 10.47
N PRO A 8 0.23 -6.12 10.80
CA PRO A 8 -0.59 -7.32 10.72
C PRO A 8 -0.55 -7.95 9.33
N ALA A 9 -0.47 -9.29 9.26
CA ALA A 9 -0.44 -10.00 7.98
C ALA A 9 -1.72 -9.78 7.16
N GLU A 10 -2.87 -9.63 7.82
CA GLU A 10 -4.14 -9.27 7.18
C GLU A 10 -4.06 -7.96 6.41
N TYR A 11 -3.33 -6.95 6.91
CA TYR A 11 -3.19 -5.69 6.19
C TYR A 11 -2.38 -5.85 4.90
N ILE A 12 -1.40 -6.74 4.90
CA ILE A 12 -0.63 -7.08 3.71
C ILE A 12 -1.51 -7.82 2.70
N GLN A 13 -2.38 -8.71 3.18
CA GLN A 13 -3.31 -9.42 2.32
C GLN A 13 -4.30 -8.46 1.67
N ASP A 14 -4.89 -7.53 2.42
CA ASP A 14 -5.84 -6.54 1.91
C ASP A 14 -5.25 -5.70 0.76
N VAL A 15 -4.01 -5.20 0.92
CA VAL A 15 -3.37 -4.36 -0.12
C VAL A 15 -3.02 -5.15 -1.38
N ILE A 16 -2.66 -6.44 -1.25
CA ILE A 16 -2.41 -7.34 -2.39
C ILE A 16 -3.71 -7.69 -3.10
N GLU A 17 -4.79 -7.96 -2.35
CA GLU A 17 -6.09 -8.25 -2.94
C GLU A 17 -6.64 -7.05 -3.73
N MET A 18 -6.42 -5.83 -3.22
CA MET A 18 -6.81 -4.60 -3.91
C MET A 18 -5.99 -4.34 -5.18
N SER A 19 -4.71 -4.68 -5.20
CA SER A 19 -3.86 -4.41 -6.38
C SER A 19 -4.12 -5.35 -7.55
N ARG A 20 -4.68 -6.53 -7.26
CA ARG A 20 -4.87 -7.61 -8.22
C ARG A 20 -5.85 -7.22 -9.33
N ASP A 21 -5.45 -7.43 -10.58
CA ASP A 21 -6.26 -7.22 -11.79
C ASP A 21 -6.73 -5.76 -12.00
N VAL A 22 -6.23 -4.80 -11.21
CA VAL A 22 -6.54 -3.36 -11.34
C VAL A 22 -5.47 -2.60 -12.11
N PHE A 23 -4.21 -3.02 -11.97
CA PHE A 23 -3.03 -2.29 -12.45
C PHE A 23 -2.23 -3.12 -13.47
N SER A 24 -1.42 -2.45 -14.30
CA SER A 24 -0.33 -3.15 -14.99
C SER A 24 0.75 -3.58 -14.00
N GLU A 25 1.59 -4.56 -14.35
CA GLU A 25 2.64 -5.09 -13.43
C GLU A 25 3.53 -3.99 -12.83
N LYS A 26 3.84 -2.95 -13.60
CA LYS A 26 4.67 -1.83 -13.14
C LYS A 26 3.91 -0.94 -12.15
N GLU A 27 2.66 -0.63 -12.46
CA GLU A 27 1.80 0.20 -11.60
C GLU A 27 1.45 -0.53 -10.31
N GLU A 28 1.21 -1.84 -10.38
CA GLU A 28 0.97 -2.68 -9.21
C GLU A 28 2.16 -2.61 -8.25
N LEU A 29 3.39 -2.71 -8.77
CA LEU A 29 4.59 -2.63 -7.93
C LEU A 29 4.72 -1.26 -7.25
N GLU A 30 4.47 -0.15 -7.96
CA GLU A 30 4.54 1.19 -7.37
C GLU A 30 3.42 1.43 -6.36
N PHE A 31 2.20 0.99 -6.66
CA PHE A 31 1.06 1.02 -5.74
C PHE A 31 1.36 0.25 -4.46
N LEU A 32 1.86 -0.99 -4.55
CA LEU A 32 2.21 -1.81 -3.38
C LEU A 32 3.33 -1.18 -2.55
N LYS A 33 4.33 -0.54 -3.17
CA LYS A 33 5.36 0.21 -2.43
C LYS A 33 4.77 1.37 -1.64
N SER A 34 3.87 2.13 -2.24
CA SER A 34 3.17 3.23 -1.56
C SER A 34 2.33 2.69 -0.38
N CYS A 35 1.57 1.61 -0.58
CA CYS A 35 0.80 0.97 0.48
C CYS A 35 1.70 0.55 1.66
N LEU A 36 2.82 -0.11 1.37
CA LEU A 36 3.78 -0.54 2.39
C LEU A 36 4.43 0.64 3.13
N PHE A 37 4.63 1.77 2.47
CA PHE A 37 5.10 2.99 3.11
C PHE A 37 4.10 3.48 4.16
N TYR A 38 2.81 3.63 3.80
CA TYR A 38 1.80 4.07 4.77
C TYR A 38 1.58 3.07 5.91
N LEU A 39 1.62 1.76 5.63
CA LEU A 39 1.56 0.75 6.70
C LEU A 39 2.73 0.88 7.69
N GLN A 40 3.93 1.23 7.21
CA GLN A 40 5.10 1.45 8.08
C GLN A 40 4.95 2.71 8.96
N GLU A 41 4.25 3.72 8.48
CA GLU A 41 3.91 4.94 9.21
C GLU A 41 2.77 4.75 10.24
N GLY A 42 2.20 3.54 10.31
CA GLY A 42 1.20 3.15 11.32
C GLY A 42 -0.26 3.27 10.86
N PHE A 43 -0.48 3.44 9.56
CA PHE A 43 -1.82 3.41 8.96
C PHE A 43 -2.35 1.98 8.91
N ASN A 44 -3.68 1.81 8.93
CA ASN A 44 -4.30 0.52 8.64
C ASN A 44 -4.38 0.26 7.12
N SER A 45 -4.78 -0.96 6.72
CA SER A 45 -4.86 -1.34 5.30
C SER A 45 -5.76 -0.41 4.49
N GLN A 46 -6.96 -0.09 4.99
CA GLN A 46 -7.88 0.79 4.28
C GLN A 46 -7.28 2.18 4.03
N GLN A 47 -6.70 2.79 5.06
CA GLN A 47 -6.10 4.12 4.93
C GLN A 47 -4.87 4.10 4.00
N ALA A 48 -4.05 3.05 4.08
CA ALA A 48 -2.91 2.89 3.19
C ALA A 48 -3.36 2.80 1.72
N ILE A 49 -4.40 2.02 1.42
CA ILE A 49 -5.00 1.92 0.09
C ILE A 49 -5.51 3.27 -0.39
N GLU A 50 -6.30 3.98 0.43
CA GLU A 50 -6.88 5.27 0.07
C GLU A 50 -5.80 6.31 -0.26
N MET A 51 -4.74 6.39 0.54
CA MET A 51 -3.63 7.31 0.31
C MET A 51 -2.82 6.92 -0.94
N SER A 52 -2.52 5.63 -1.12
CA SER A 52 -1.79 5.16 -2.29
C SER A 52 -2.56 5.33 -3.61
N MET A 53 -3.89 5.24 -3.56
CA MET A 53 -4.73 5.57 -4.72
C MET A 53 -4.67 7.07 -5.06
N VAL A 54 -4.62 7.94 -4.05
CA VAL A 54 -4.44 9.39 -4.27
C VAL A 54 -3.07 9.65 -4.90
N ASP A 55 -2.00 9.06 -4.36
CA ASP A 55 -0.65 9.20 -4.92
C ASP A 55 -0.61 8.74 -6.39
N TYR A 56 -1.19 7.59 -6.69
CA TYR A 56 -1.28 7.07 -8.05
C TYR A 56 -2.01 8.02 -9.02
N LEU A 57 -3.11 8.63 -8.58
CA LEU A 57 -3.89 9.56 -9.40
C LEU A 57 -3.21 10.93 -9.59
N VAL A 58 -2.37 11.35 -8.65
CA VAL A 58 -1.66 12.63 -8.70
C VAL A 58 -0.36 12.54 -9.51
N ASP A 59 0.29 11.37 -9.51
CA ASP A 59 1.52 11.11 -10.27
C ASP A 59 1.29 10.75 -11.76
N MET A 60 0.03 10.69 -12.23
CA MET A 60 -0.36 10.61 -13.66
C MET A 60 -0.50 11.99 -14.31
#